data_AF-A0A5N5TEM4-F1
#
_entry.id   AF-A0A5N5TEM4-F1
#
_cell.length_a   1.000
_cell.length_b   1.000
_cell.length_c   1.000
_cell.angle_alpha   90.00
_cell.angle_beta   90.00
_cell.angle_gamma   90.00
#
_symmetry.space_group_name_H-M   'P 1'
#
loop_
_entity.id
_entity.type
_entity.pdbx_description
1 polymer ?
#
loop_
_entity_poly.entity_id
_entity_poly.type
_entity_poly.pdbx_seq_one_letter_code
_entity_poly.pdbx_strand_id
1 'polypeptide(L)'
;MFKIQGLIKPKTESKSTGIVTNTRLTHGTPSALYAHSASRYWEDDSKMSDTVKATCKDIARQLVEEDPGKNINVLLGGGRRHWIPNTEYDREARTEQGRRKDGKNLVDMWIKDKKDRDLHAEYVLNKAQFDEVDPRKTDYLLGLFGYSHLDFEADRNKGPSGDPSLAEMTQKAIQVLQRNPHGFFLMVEGGRIDHAHHHNNGKRALLEVGSLEDAVLTALSLTSASETLTVVTADHSHVFTFGGENTPRGHPVAAGRLDHAHHYNMAERALGEVISLEESVSAALKMINIKNTLIVVTSDHSHTLTFGGMNNPRGHPVLGGS
;
A
#
# COMPACT_ATOMS: atom_id res chain seq x y z
N MET A 1 -29.54 -4.81 12.61
CA MET A 1 -28.25 -5.16 11.99
C MET A 1 -27.54 -3.86 11.68
N PHE A 2 -26.49 -3.50 12.44
CA PHE A 2 -25.74 -2.26 12.20
C PHE A 2 -24.91 -2.44 10.92
N LYS A 3 -25.31 -1.80 9.82
CA LYS A 3 -24.43 -1.63 8.66
C LYS A 3 -23.39 -0.57 9.05
N ILE A 4 -22.23 -1.01 9.51
CA ILE A 4 -21.04 -0.16 9.48
C ILE A 4 -20.84 0.17 8.00
N GLN A 5 -20.84 1.47 7.66
CA GLN A 5 -20.58 1.89 6.29
C GLN A 5 -19.07 1.98 6.12
N GLY A 6 -18.49 1.24 5.16
CA GLY A 6 -17.10 1.43 4.73
C GLY A 6 -16.81 2.89 4.35
N LEU A 7 -15.52 3.25 4.34
CA LEU A 7 -15.06 4.62 4.03
C LEU A 7 -15.50 5.07 2.64
N ILE A 8 -15.57 4.15 1.68
CA ILE A 8 -16.13 4.39 0.36
C ILE A 8 -17.65 4.16 0.45
N LYS A 9 -18.41 5.25 0.46
CA LYS A 9 -19.89 5.19 0.52
C LYS A 9 -20.51 5.12 -0.88
N PRO A 10 -21.63 4.40 -1.05
CA PRO A 10 -22.45 4.47 -2.27
C PRO A 10 -22.87 5.90 -2.66
N LYS A 11 -22.91 6.85 -1.70
CA LYS A 11 -23.25 8.27 -1.96
C LYS A 11 -22.18 9.08 -2.69
N THR A 12 -21.02 8.51 -3.00
CA THR A 12 -20.05 9.12 -3.92
C THR A 12 -20.33 8.73 -5.38
N GLU A 13 -21.61 8.61 -5.79
CA GLU A 13 -22.00 8.19 -7.15
C GLU A 13 -21.32 9.01 -8.26
N SER A 14 -20.85 10.22 -7.95
CA SER A 14 -20.12 11.06 -8.89
C SER A 14 -18.60 10.88 -8.88
N LYS A 15 -17.94 10.45 -7.79
CA LYS A 15 -16.46 10.44 -7.67
C LYS A 15 -15.87 9.07 -7.97
N SER A 16 -14.72 9.05 -8.65
CA SER A 16 -13.97 7.81 -8.88
C SER A 16 -13.24 7.36 -7.62
N THR A 17 -12.95 6.07 -7.50
CA THR A 17 -12.27 5.52 -6.32
C THR A 17 -11.14 4.59 -6.70
N GLY A 18 -10.06 4.59 -5.92
CA GLY A 18 -8.93 3.69 -6.14
C GLY A 18 -8.22 3.25 -4.87
N ILE A 19 -7.59 2.07 -4.96
CA ILE A 19 -6.77 1.45 -3.92
C ILE A 19 -5.45 1.02 -4.57
N VAL A 20 -4.34 1.47 -3.98
CA VAL A 20 -2.98 1.11 -4.36
C VAL A 20 -2.28 0.58 -3.12
N THR A 21 -1.62 -0.58 -3.22
CA THR A 21 -0.89 -1.18 -2.10
C THR A 21 0.24 -2.08 -2.59
N ASN A 22 1.33 -2.16 -1.82
CA ASN A 22 2.35 -3.22 -2.01
C ASN A 22 2.02 -4.52 -1.22
N THR A 23 0.85 -4.60 -0.59
CA THR A 23 0.34 -5.81 0.06
C THR A 23 -0.62 -6.57 -0.86
N ARG A 24 -1.47 -7.44 -0.30
CA ARG A 24 -2.55 -8.08 -1.05
C ARG A 24 -3.72 -7.12 -1.05
N LEU A 25 -4.46 -6.97 -2.15
CA LEU A 25 -5.67 -6.13 -2.13
C LEU A 25 -6.71 -6.58 -1.09
N THR A 26 -6.65 -7.85 -0.68
CA THR A 26 -7.47 -8.46 0.38
C THR A 26 -6.90 -8.31 1.79
N HIS A 27 -5.74 -7.66 1.96
CA HIS A 27 -5.11 -7.42 3.26
C HIS A 27 -5.97 -6.49 4.14
N GLY A 28 -5.65 -6.39 5.44
CA GLY A 28 -6.48 -5.68 6.43
C GLY A 28 -6.77 -4.23 6.03
N THR A 29 -5.73 -3.48 5.69
CA THR A 29 -5.78 -2.04 5.39
C THR A 29 -6.57 -1.72 4.10
N PRO A 30 -6.30 -2.36 2.94
CA PRO A 30 -7.10 -2.11 1.74
C PRO A 30 -8.53 -2.65 1.89
N SER A 31 -8.73 -3.80 2.55
CA SER A 31 -10.05 -4.40 2.71
C SER A 31 -10.98 -3.58 3.61
N ALA A 32 -10.46 -2.79 4.55
CA ALA A 32 -11.27 -1.89 5.38
C ALA A 32 -12.07 -0.85 4.56
N LEU A 33 -11.68 -0.58 3.31
CA LEU A 33 -12.38 0.38 2.44
C LEU A 33 -13.64 -0.19 1.80
N TYR A 34 -13.75 -1.52 1.66
CA TYR A 34 -14.82 -2.14 0.89
C TYR A 34 -15.47 -3.37 1.54
N ALA A 35 -14.78 -4.06 2.45
CA ALA A 35 -15.24 -5.31 3.02
C ALA A 35 -15.83 -5.14 4.43
N HIS A 36 -16.77 -6.02 4.75
CA HIS A 36 -17.32 -6.23 6.09
C HIS A 36 -17.10 -7.70 6.44
N SER A 37 -16.09 -7.96 7.27
CA SER A 37 -15.73 -9.31 7.68
C SER A 37 -15.52 -9.37 9.19
N ALA A 38 -15.97 -10.46 9.81
CA ALA A 38 -15.70 -10.73 11.22
C ALA A 38 -14.23 -11.14 11.46
N SER A 39 -13.50 -11.49 10.41
CA SER A 39 -12.08 -11.85 10.48
C SER A 39 -11.32 -11.35 9.27
N ARG A 40 -10.20 -10.65 9.50
CA ARG A 40 -9.27 -10.21 8.45
C ARG A 40 -8.62 -11.39 7.70
N TYR A 41 -8.65 -12.59 8.28
CA TYR A 41 -8.05 -13.78 7.66
C TYR A 41 -8.95 -14.48 6.64
N TRP A 42 -10.20 -14.02 6.48
CA TRP A 42 -11.12 -14.52 5.46
C TRP A 42 -10.88 -13.82 4.11
N GLU A 43 -9.61 -13.75 3.70
CA GLU A 43 -9.19 -13.16 2.41
C GLU A 43 -9.78 -13.95 1.23
N ASP A 44 -9.87 -15.28 1.38
CA ASP A 44 -10.56 -16.22 0.50
C ASP A 44 -11.38 -17.23 1.31
N ASP A 45 -12.12 -18.10 0.62
CA ASP A 45 -12.97 -19.10 1.25
C ASP A 45 -12.17 -20.25 1.91
N SER A 46 -10.89 -20.43 1.62
CA SER A 46 -10.08 -21.54 2.14
C SER A 46 -9.89 -21.52 3.66
N LYS A 47 -10.06 -20.34 4.28
CA LYS A 47 -9.96 -20.08 5.73
C LYS A 47 -11.31 -19.95 6.43
N MET A 48 -12.41 -20.10 5.71
CA MET A 48 -13.76 -20.05 6.25
C MET A 48 -14.30 -21.47 6.46
N SER A 49 -15.07 -21.69 7.52
CA SER A 49 -15.80 -22.94 7.71
C SER A 49 -17.02 -23.00 6.78
N ASP A 50 -17.50 -24.20 6.45
CA ASP A 50 -18.61 -24.37 5.51
C ASP A 50 -19.89 -23.68 5.98
N THR A 51 -20.17 -23.70 7.29
CA THR A 51 -21.31 -22.97 7.88
C THR A 51 -21.22 -21.47 7.63
N VAL A 52 -20.02 -20.89 7.68
CA VAL A 52 -19.81 -19.46 7.44
C VAL A 52 -19.90 -19.16 5.94
N LYS A 53 -19.33 -20.00 5.06
CA LYS A 53 -19.40 -19.81 3.61
C LYS A 53 -20.83 -19.76 3.06
N ALA A 54 -21.76 -20.44 3.71
CA ALA A 54 -23.17 -20.45 3.34
C ALA A 54 -23.86 -19.08 3.51
N THR A 55 -23.33 -18.21 4.37
CA THR A 55 -23.98 -16.94 4.76
C THR A 55 -23.11 -15.71 4.53
N CYS A 56 -21.78 -15.86 4.49
CA CYS A 56 -20.83 -14.78 4.35
C CYS A 56 -19.96 -14.97 3.10
N LYS A 57 -19.71 -13.87 2.38
CA LYS A 57 -18.69 -13.82 1.34
C LYS A 57 -17.32 -13.53 1.92
N ASP A 58 -16.29 -14.21 1.42
CA ASP A 58 -14.89 -13.84 1.69
C ASP A 58 -14.57 -12.44 1.15
N ILE A 59 -13.48 -11.85 1.66
CA ILE A 59 -13.07 -10.48 1.33
C ILE A 59 -12.83 -10.33 -0.19
N ALA A 60 -12.21 -11.30 -0.87
CA ALA A 60 -12.02 -11.21 -2.33
C ALA A 60 -13.36 -11.19 -3.08
N ARG A 61 -14.33 -12.01 -2.66
CA ARG A 61 -15.69 -11.97 -3.24
C ARG A 61 -16.41 -10.66 -2.98
N GLN A 62 -16.26 -10.06 -1.80
CA GLN A 62 -16.85 -8.75 -1.51
C GLN A 62 -16.26 -7.65 -2.43
N LEU A 63 -14.96 -7.74 -2.76
CA LEU A 63 -14.32 -6.82 -3.70
C LEU A 63 -14.91 -6.91 -5.12
N VAL A 64 -15.26 -8.10 -5.59
CA VAL A 64 -15.70 -8.31 -6.98
C VAL A 64 -17.22 -8.27 -7.14
N GLU A 65 -17.97 -8.73 -6.12
CA GLU A 65 -19.41 -8.96 -6.24
C GLU A 65 -20.27 -7.88 -5.56
N GLU A 66 -19.70 -7.04 -4.68
CA GLU A 66 -20.49 -6.16 -3.81
C GLU A 66 -20.06 -4.70 -3.88
N ASP A 67 -20.97 -3.81 -3.46
CA ASP A 67 -20.67 -2.40 -3.27
C ASP A 67 -19.97 -2.17 -1.93
N PRO A 68 -18.94 -1.31 -1.87
CA PRO A 68 -18.43 -0.48 -2.97
C PRO A 68 -17.42 -1.20 -3.90
N GLY A 69 -16.93 -2.39 -3.53
CA GLY A 69 -15.81 -3.08 -4.20
C GLY A 69 -15.90 -3.18 -5.72
N LYS A 70 -17.02 -3.70 -6.24
CA LYS A 70 -17.21 -3.94 -7.68
C LYS A 70 -17.12 -2.67 -8.54
N ASN A 71 -17.29 -1.51 -7.90
CA ASN A 71 -17.32 -0.18 -8.51
C ASN A 71 -16.03 0.62 -8.33
N ILE A 72 -15.01 0.07 -7.64
CA ILE A 72 -13.70 0.72 -7.53
C ILE A 72 -13.00 0.74 -8.90
N ASN A 73 -12.61 1.93 -9.35
CA ASN A 73 -12.04 2.15 -10.68
C ASN A 73 -10.62 1.63 -10.79
N VAL A 74 -9.79 1.81 -9.76
CA VAL A 74 -8.38 1.40 -9.79
C VAL A 74 -8.06 0.51 -8.60
N LEU A 75 -7.58 -0.70 -8.86
CA LEU A 75 -7.17 -1.70 -7.88
C LEU A 75 -5.78 -2.19 -8.24
N LEU A 76 -4.75 -1.71 -7.55
CA LEU A 76 -3.35 -2.07 -7.83
C LEU A 76 -2.70 -2.66 -6.57
N GLY A 77 -2.20 -3.89 -6.66
CA GLY A 77 -1.45 -4.52 -5.59
C GLY A 77 -1.18 -6.00 -5.87
N GLY A 78 -1.09 -6.81 -4.83
CA GLY A 78 -0.88 -8.25 -4.95
C GLY A 78 -2.11 -9.09 -4.61
N GLY A 79 -1.90 -10.39 -4.53
CA GLY A 79 -2.81 -11.33 -3.89
C GLY A 79 -3.50 -12.30 -4.82
N ARG A 80 -2.97 -12.54 -6.03
CA ARG A 80 -3.60 -13.41 -7.06
C ARG A 80 -4.06 -14.75 -6.53
N ARG A 81 -3.35 -15.34 -5.57
CA ARG A 81 -3.72 -16.61 -4.93
C ARG A 81 -5.15 -16.65 -4.37
N HIS A 82 -5.70 -15.50 -3.96
CA HIS A 82 -7.06 -15.39 -3.41
C HIS A 82 -8.16 -15.23 -4.47
N TRP A 83 -7.76 -15.04 -5.73
CA TRP A 83 -8.66 -14.76 -6.85
C TRP A 83 -8.90 -15.97 -7.74
N ILE A 84 -7.95 -16.91 -7.81
CA ILE A 84 -8.01 -18.06 -8.71
C ILE A 84 -8.31 -19.38 -7.96
N PRO A 85 -8.99 -20.35 -8.59
CA PRO A 85 -9.26 -21.67 -8.03
C PRO A 85 -7.99 -22.44 -7.68
N ASN A 86 -8.05 -23.30 -6.67
CA ASN A 86 -6.96 -24.21 -6.33
C ASN A 86 -6.72 -25.32 -7.38
N THR A 87 -7.55 -25.40 -8.41
CA THR A 87 -7.38 -26.26 -9.58
C THR A 87 -6.62 -25.57 -10.71
N GLU A 88 -6.31 -24.29 -10.59
CA GLU A 88 -5.62 -23.49 -11.60
C GLU A 88 -4.25 -23.02 -11.08
N TYR A 89 -3.26 -22.96 -11.98
CA TYR A 89 -1.93 -22.43 -11.70
C TYR A 89 -1.87 -20.92 -11.92
N ASP A 90 -1.09 -20.21 -11.09
CA ASP A 90 -0.82 -18.80 -11.26
C ASP A 90 -0.01 -18.55 -12.54
N ARG A 91 -0.32 -17.47 -13.27
CA ARG A 91 0.27 -17.20 -14.58
C ARG A 91 1.72 -16.73 -14.50
N GLU A 92 2.09 -16.00 -13.45
CA GLU A 92 3.46 -15.52 -13.24
C GLU A 92 4.24 -16.45 -12.29
N ALA A 93 3.63 -16.88 -11.19
CA ALA A 93 4.18 -17.86 -10.25
C ALA A 93 3.79 -19.28 -10.67
N ARG A 94 4.34 -19.74 -11.81
CA ARG A 94 3.89 -20.94 -12.55
C ARG A 94 3.88 -22.27 -11.77
N THR A 95 4.56 -22.35 -10.63
CA THR A 95 4.57 -23.54 -9.76
C THR A 95 3.49 -23.50 -8.68
N GLU A 96 2.84 -22.36 -8.49
CA GLU A 96 1.86 -22.13 -7.44
C GLU A 96 0.43 -22.26 -7.99
N GLN A 97 -0.47 -22.82 -7.18
CA GLN A 97 -1.90 -22.90 -7.50
C GLN A 97 -2.69 -21.82 -6.77
N GLY A 98 -3.92 -21.58 -7.20
CA GLY A 98 -4.88 -20.79 -6.43
C GLY A 98 -5.19 -21.35 -5.05
N ARG A 99 -5.93 -20.57 -4.27
CA ARG A 99 -6.39 -21.00 -2.93
C ARG A 99 -7.88 -21.24 -2.86
N ARG A 100 -8.65 -20.70 -3.81
CA ARG A 100 -10.12 -20.76 -3.72
C ARG A 100 -10.61 -22.20 -3.85
N LYS A 101 -11.47 -22.63 -2.93
CA LYS A 101 -12.04 -24.00 -2.94
C LYS A 101 -13.45 -24.04 -3.52
N ASP A 102 -14.01 -22.88 -3.85
CA ASP A 102 -15.35 -22.74 -4.42
C ASP A 102 -15.38 -22.80 -5.95
N GLY A 103 -14.24 -23.06 -6.59
CA GLY A 103 -14.10 -23.18 -8.04
C GLY A 103 -14.27 -21.85 -8.79
N LYS A 104 -14.35 -20.71 -8.11
CA LYS A 104 -14.53 -19.40 -8.75
C LYS A 104 -13.20 -18.82 -9.21
N ASN A 105 -13.16 -18.32 -10.44
CA ASN A 105 -12.12 -17.41 -10.91
C ASN A 105 -12.64 -15.96 -10.84
N LEU A 106 -12.22 -15.23 -9.82
CA LEU A 106 -12.69 -13.87 -9.55
C LEU A 106 -12.14 -12.85 -10.55
N VAL A 107 -11.00 -13.12 -11.19
CA VAL A 107 -10.47 -12.27 -12.27
C VAL A 107 -11.43 -12.33 -13.45
N ASP A 108 -11.81 -13.52 -13.88
CA ASP A 108 -12.74 -13.71 -14.99
C ASP A 108 -14.12 -13.11 -14.68
N MET A 109 -14.59 -13.25 -13.43
CA MET A 109 -15.83 -12.62 -12.98
C MET A 109 -15.76 -11.09 -13.02
N TRP A 110 -14.64 -10.49 -12.58
CA TRP A 110 -14.45 -9.05 -12.64
C TRP A 110 -14.40 -8.54 -14.08
N ILE A 111 -13.63 -9.19 -14.96
CA ILE A 111 -13.55 -8.83 -16.39
C ILE A 111 -14.94 -8.94 -17.03
N LYS A 112 -15.67 -10.03 -16.74
CA LYS A 112 -17.02 -10.24 -17.25
C LYS A 112 -17.97 -9.14 -16.81
N ASP A 113 -17.98 -8.75 -15.53
CA ASP A 113 -18.82 -7.65 -15.03
C ASP A 113 -18.53 -6.34 -15.77
N LYS A 114 -17.24 -5.98 -15.94
CA LYS A 114 -16.88 -4.74 -16.64
C LYS A 114 -17.30 -4.76 -18.11
N LYS A 115 -17.15 -5.91 -18.78
CA LYS A 115 -17.61 -6.10 -20.15
C LYS A 115 -19.13 -6.04 -20.28
N ASP A 116 -19.87 -6.69 -19.39
CA ASP A 116 -21.34 -6.71 -19.42
C ASP A 116 -21.94 -5.31 -19.19
N ARG A 117 -21.17 -4.40 -18.58
CA ARG A 117 -21.51 -2.98 -18.37
C ARG A 117 -20.98 -2.02 -19.45
N ASP A 118 -20.37 -2.54 -20.51
CA ASP A 118 -19.76 -1.77 -21.61
C ASP A 118 -18.70 -0.74 -21.14
N LEU A 119 -17.82 -1.17 -20.22
CA LEU A 119 -16.75 -0.33 -19.68
C LEU A 119 -15.39 -0.79 -20.19
N HIS A 120 -14.49 0.16 -20.46
CA HIS A 120 -13.12 -0.18 -20.87
C HIS A 120 -12.28 -0.58 -19.66
N ALA A 121 -12.06 -1.88 -19.49
CA ALA A 121 -11.33 -2.44 -18.36
C ALA A 121 -10.03 -3.12 -18.80
N GLU A 122 -8.96 -2.89 -18.04
CA GLU A 122 -7.64 -3.48 -18.24
C GLU A 122 -7.26 -4.34 -17.03
N TYR A 123 -6.75 -5.55 -17.30
CA TYR A 123 -6.21 -6.45 -16.28
C TYR A 123 -4.74 -6.74 -16.56
N VAL A 124 -3.88 -6.42 -15.59
CA VAL A 124 -2.42 -6.52 -15.74
C VAL A 124 -1.77 -7.30 -14.59
N LEU A 125 -0.71 -8.03 -14.92
CA LEU A 125 -0.04 -8.98 -14.02
C LEU A 125 1.41 -8.61 -13.71
N ASN A 126 2.04 -7.78 -14.52
CA ASN A 126 3.46 -7.41 -14.41
C ASN A 126 3.72 -6.00 -14.94
N LYS A 127 4.97 -5.54 -14.74
CA LYS A 127 5.48 -4.23 -15.15
C LYS A 127 5.24 -3.93 -16.63
N ALA A 128 5.52 -4.88 -17.54
CA ALA A 128 5.36 -4.66 -18.98
C ALA A 128 3.91 -4.34 -19.35
N GLN A 129 2.97 -5.18 -18.90
CA GLN A 129 1.55 -4.97 -19.15
C GLN A 129 1.06 -3.67 -18.49
N PHE A 130 1.53 -3.37 -17.29
CA PHE A 130 1.20 -2.14 -16.57
C PHE A 130 1.65 -0.88 -17.33
N ASP A 131 2.85 -0.91 -17.91
CA ASP A 131 3.41 0.22 -18.67
C ASP A 131 2.61 0.47 -19.97
N GLU A 132 2.05 -0.57 -20.58
CA GLU A 132 1.23 -0.49 -21.80
C GLU A 132 -0.16 0.12 -21.59
N VAL A 133 -0.68 0.16 -20.35
CA VAL A 133 -2.01 0.72 -20.05
C VAL A 133 -2.07 2.20 -20.41
N ASP A 134 -3.00 2.58 -21.29
CA ASP A 134 -3.31 3.98 -21.61
C ASP A 134 -4.36 4.54 -20.63
N PRO A 135 -3.96 5.32 -19.60
CA PRO A 135 -4.88 5.78 -18.57
C PRO A 135 -5.99 6.69 -19.12
N ARG A 136 -5.81 7.27 -20.32
CA ARG A 136 -6.80 8.13 -20.98
C ARG A 136 -8.02 7.37 -21.50
N LYS A 137 -7.90 6.05 -21.67
CA LYS A 137 -8.94 5.18 -22.21
C LYS A 137 -9.47 4.17 -21.20
N THR A 138 -8.70 3.84 -20.17
CA THR A 138 -9.06 2.87 -19.13
C THR A 138 -10.02 3.45 -18.11
N ASP A 139 -11.24 2.90 -18.02
CA ASP A 139 -12.25 3.27 -17.03
C ASP A 139 -12.07 2.48 -15.72
N TYR A 140 -11.60 1.22 -15.86
CA TYR A 140 -11.32 0.31 -14.76
C TYR A 140 -9.96 -0.39 -14.95
N LEU A 141 -9.11 -0.35 -13.93
CA LEU A 141 -7.79 -0.96 -13.95
C LEU A 141 -7.63 -1.91 -12.77
N LEU A 142 -7.40 -3.19 -13.04
CA LEU A 142 -7.02 -4.19 -12.06
C LEU A 142 -5.58 -4.65 -12.32
N GLY A 143 -4.68 -4.38 -11.38
CA GLY A 143 -3.30 -4.82 -11.39
C GLY A 143 -3.02 -5.75 -10.22
N LEU A 144 -2.69 -7.01 -10.51
CA LEU A 144 -2.32 -8.02 -9.52
C LEU A 144 -0.89 -8.50 -9.77
N PHE A 145 0.09 -7.89 -9.12
CA PHE A 145 1.52 -8.07 -9.42
C PHE A 145 2.20 -9.18 -8.61
N GLY A 146 1.75 -9.42 -7.38
CA GLY A 146 2.22 -10.52 -6.53
C GLY A 146 1.26 -11.72 -6.45
N TYR A 147 1.80 -12.95 -6.40
CA TYR A 147 1.00 -14.14 -6.03
C TYR A 147 0.41 -13.98 -4.62
N SER A 148 1.20 -13.43 -3.70
CA SER A 148 0.79 -12.98 -2.36
C SER A 148 0.96 -11.46 -2.29
N HIS A 149 1.67 -10.92 -1.29
CA HIS A 149 2.13 -9.53 -1.32
C HIS A 149 3.13 -9.31 -2.47
N LEU A 150 3.38 -8.05 -2.85
CA LEU A 150 4.53 -7.72 -3.70
C LEU A 150 5.82 -8.01 -2.93
N ASP A 151 6.91 -8.14 -3.67
CA ASP A 151 8.25 -8.20 -3.08
C ASP A 151 8.57 -6.92 -2.32
N PHE A 152 9.53 -7.00 -1.38
CA PHE A 152 10.03 -5.76 -0.78
C PHE A 152 10.75 -4.92 -1.85
N GLU A 153 10.73 -3.60 -1.75
CA GLU A 153 11.43 -2.68 -2.66
C GLU A 153 12.92 -3.03 -2.78
N ALA A 154 13.54 -3.49 -1.69
CA ALA A 154 14.92 -3.94 -1.68
C ALA A 154 15.19 -5.16 -2.58
N ASP A 155 14.18 -6.00 -2.79
CA ASP A 155 14.27 -7.26 -3.54
C ASP A 155 13.48 -7.22 -4.86
N ARG A 156 12.76 -6.13 -5.13
CA ARG A 156 11.83 -6.00 -6.25
C ARG A 156 12.53 -6.19 -7.59
N ASN A 157 12.00 -7.08 -8.41
CA ASN A 157 12.38 -7.15 -9.82
C ASN A 157 11.83 -5.91 -10.55
N LYS A 158 12.73 -5.06 -11.04
CA LYS A 158 12.38 -3.81 -11.75
C LYS A 158 12.26 -4.01 -13.27
N GLY A 159 12.50 -5.22 -13.76
CA GLY A 159 12.43 -5.56 -15.18
C GLY A 159 10.99 -5.73 -15.69
N PRO A 160 10.81 -6.00 -16.99
CA PRO A 160 9.49 -6.12 -17.62
C PRO A 160 8.60 -7.21 -17.02
N SER A 161 9.20 -8.31 -16.55
CA SER A 161 8.49 -9.41 -15.86
C SER A 161 8.40 -9.23 -14.34
N GLY A 162 8.72 -8.03 -13.85
CA GLY A 162 8.70 -7.70 -12.44
C GLY A 162 7.49 -6.86 -12.05
N ASP A 163 7.64 -6.07 -10.99
CA ASP A 163 6.55 -5.31 -10.38
C ASP A 163 6.76 -3.80 -10.52
N PRO A 164 5.69 -3.00 -10.78
CA PRO A 164 5.76 -1.56 -10.65
C PRO A 164 6.04 -1.14 -9.20
N SER A 165 6.74 -0.02 -9.02
CA SER A 165 6.95 0.58 -7.70
C SER A 165 5.64 1.16 -7.14
N LEU A 166 5.61 1.45 -5.84
CA LEU A 166 4.46 2.10 -5.22
C LEU A 166 4.19 3.49 -5.84
N ALA A 167 5.25 4.22 -6.18
CA ALA A 167 5.16 5.49 -6.89
C ALA A 167 4.60 5.34 -8.31
N GLU A 168 5.05 4.34 -9.08
CA GLU A 168 4.53 4.07 -10.43
C GLU A 168 3.04 3.71 -10.39
N MET A 169 2.64 2.83 -9.47
CA MET A 169 1.23 2.47 -9.26
C MET A 169 0.39 3.69 -8.87
N THR A 170 0.90 4.54 -7.97
CA THR A 170 0.24 5.78 -7.55
C THR A 170 0.04 6.75 -8.72
N GLN A 171 1.09 6.96 -9.53
CA GLN A 171 1.01 7.79 -10.73
C GLN A 171 -0.08 7.31 -11.69
N LYS A 172 -0.07 6.02 -12.05
CA LYS A 172 -1.07 5.47 -12.98
C LYS A 172 -2.48 5.55 -12.41
N ALA A 173 -2.65 5.29 -11.10
CA ALA A 173 -3.93 5.42 -10.44
C ALA A 173 -4.48 6.84 -10.53
N ILE A 174 -3.68 7.86 -10.20
CA ILE A 174 -4.08 9.26 -10.32
C ILE A 174 -4.43 9.60 -11.77
N GLN A 175 -3.63 9.15 -12.74
CA GLN A 175 -3.87 9.40 -14.15
C GLN A 175 -5.22 8.84 -14.66
N VAL A 176 -5.63 7.66 -14.18
CA VAL A 176 -6.95 7.08 -14.49
C VAL A 176 -8.06 7.85 -13.75
N LEU A 177 -7.90 8.07 -12.45
CA LEU A 177 -8.95 8.63 -11.58
C LEU A 177 -9.26 10.11 -11.86
N GLN A 178 -8.24 10.92 -12.18
CA GLN A 178 -8.37 12.37 -12.41
C GLN A 178 -9.22 12.72 -13.64
N ARG A 179 -9.51 11.73 -14.51
CA ARG A 179 -10.43 11.91 -15.65
C ARG A 179 -11.85 12.23 -15.21
N ASN A 180 -12.23 11.88 -13.98
CA ASN A 180 -13.55 12.18 -13.46
C ASN A 180 -13.61 13.64 -12.97
N PRO A 181 -14.41 14.52 -13.59
CA PRO A 181 -14.49 15.94 -13.23
C PRO A 181 -15.09 16.19 -11.84
N HIS A 182 -15.73 15.19 -11.24
CA HIS A 182 -16.25 15.28 -9.88
C HIS A 182 -15.20 14.96 -8.80
N GLY A 183 -13.97 14.63 -9.22
CA GLY A 183 -12.86 14.28 -8.34
C GLY A 183 -12.83 12.79 -7.99
N PHE A 184 -11.91 12.44 -7.09
CA PHE A 184 -11.68 11.05 -6.70
C PHE A 184 -11.29 10.88 -5.24
N PHE A 185 -11.38 9.63 -4.78
CA PHE A 185 -10.74 9.15 -3.56
C PHE A 185 -9.67 8.13 -3.93
N LEU A 186 -8.46 8.28 -3.39
CA LEU A 186 -7.37 7.33 -3.57
C LEU A 186 -6.75 6.98 -2.22
N MET A 187 -6.65 5.68 -1.94
CA MET A 187 -5.83 5.16 -0.85
C MET A 187 -4.54 4.55 -1.41
N VAL A 188 -3.41 4.94 -0.83
CA VAL A 188 -2.09 4.38 -1.14
C VAL A 188 -1.48 3.81 0.13
N GLU A 189 -1.12 2.53 0.12
CA GLU A 189 -0.59 1.81 1.28
C GLU A 189 0.87 1.36 1.08
N GLY A 190 1.76 1.84 1.95
CA GLY A 190 3.09 1.25 2.17
C GLY A 190 3.03 0.13 3.20
N GLY A 191 2.37 -0.99 2.90
CA GLY A 191 2.08 -2.03 3.90
C GLY A 191 3.18 -3.07 4.10
N ARG A 192 4.15 -3.16 3.17
CA ARG A 192 5.35 -3.99 3.40
C ARG A 192 6.27 -3.42 4.48
N ILE A 193 6.11 -2.15 4.89
CA ILE A 193 6.86 -1.62 6.02
C ILE A 193 6.55 -2.46 7.29
N ASP A 194 5.28 -2.84 7.53
CA ASP A 194 4.84 -3.65 8.69
C ASP A 194 5.52 -5.02 8.68
N HIS A 195 5.43 -5.70 7.55
CA HIS A 195 6.06 -7.00 7.38
C HIS A 195 7.58 -6.95 7.62
N ALA A 196 8.27 -5.88 7.22
CA ALA A 196 9.69 -5.74 7.47
C ALA A 196 10.01 -5.62 8.97
N HIS A 197 9.21 -4.88 9.74
CA HIS A 197 9.36 -4.81 11.19
C HIS A 197 9.02 -6.11 11.89
N HIS A 198 7.98 -6.83 11.46
CA HIS A 198 7.67 -8.14 12.02
C HIS A 198 8.79 -9.17 11.78
N HIS A 199 9.60 -9.00 10.75
CA HIS A 199 10.81 -9.78 10.52
C HIS A 199 12.07 -9.23 11.24
N ASN A 200 11.94 -8.17 12.05
CA ASN A 200 13.06 -7.43 12.64
C ASN A 200 14.11 -6.99 11.59
N ASN A 201 13.66 -6.62 10.39
CA ASN A 201 14.53 -6.22 9.28
C ASN A 201 14.43 -4.71 9.04
N GLY A 202 15.15 -3.94 9.87
CA GLY A 202 15.14 -2.47 9.80
C GLY A 202 15.60 -1.91 8.45
N LYS A 203 16.53 -2.59 7.75
CA LYS A 203 16.96 -2.17 6.40
C LYS A 203 15.80 -2.19 5.41
N ARG A 204 15.04 -3.29 5.36
CA ARG A 204 13.87 -3.37 4.49
C ARG A 204 12.80 -2.39 4.93
N ALA A 205 12.56 -2.24 6.23
CA ALA A 205 11.56 -1.28 6.74
C ALA A 205 11.86 0.15 6.26
N LEU A 206 13.11 0.62 6.40
CA LEU A 206 13.50 1.96 5.95
C LEU A 206 13.41 2.14 4.43
N LEU A 207 13.75 1.11 3.64
CA LEU A 207 13.60 1.16 2.18
C LEU A 207 12.13 1.19 1.74
N GLU A 208 11.24 0.49 2.46
CA GLU A 208 9.79 0.58 2.23
C GLU A 208 9.23 1.97 2.58
N VAL A 209 9.75 2.63 3.63
CA VAL A 209 9.40 4.03 3.94
C VAL A 209 9.80 4.95 2.79
N GLY A 210 11.02 4.80 2.24
CA GLY A 210 11.45 5.57 1.07
C GLY A 210 10.53 5.35 -0.14
N SER A 211 10.07 4.11 -0.37
CA SER A 211 9.11 3.81 -1.44
C SER A 211 7.75 4.49 -1.23
N LEU A 212 7.30 4.63 0.04
CA LEU A 212 6.10 5.38 0.39
C LEU A 212 6.29 6.90 0.20
N GLU A 213 7.44 7.44 0.59
CA GLU A 213 7.81 8.84 0.36
C GLU A 213 7.78 9.18 -1.13
N ASP A 214 8.39 8.36 -1.98
CA ASP A 214 8.36 8.53 -3.43
C ASP A 214 6.92 8.57 -3.98
N ALA A 215 6.02 7.74 -3.42
CA ALA A 215 4.60 7.75 -3.79
C ALA A 215 3.87 9.02 -3.34
N VAL A 216 4.16 9.53 -2.14
CA VAL A 216 3.63 10.82 -1.65
C VAL A 216 4.08 11.96 -2.54
N LEU A 217 5.38 12.06 -2.82
CA LEU A 217 5.94 13.11 -3.70
C LEU A 217 5.35 13.04 -5.10
N THR A 218 5.16 11.83 -5.63
CA THR A 218 4.49 11.60 -6.90
C THR A 218 3.06 12.13 -6.88
N ALA A 219 2.28 11.81 -5.83
CA ALA A 219 0.90 12.29 -5.71
C ALA A 219 0.81 13.82 -5.60
N LEU A 220 1.70 14.44 -4.81
CA LEU A 220 1.81 15.90 -4.69
C LEU A 220 2.19 16.57 -6.02
N SER A 221 3.03 15.91 -6.83
CA SER A 221 3.42 16.44 -8.15
C SER A 221 2.29 16.41 -9.18
N LEU A 222 1.30 15.53 -9.00
CA LEU A 222 0.19 15.30 -9.93
C LEU A 222 -1.12 15.95 -9.50
N THR A 223 -1.16 16.59 -8.33
CA THR A 223 -2.39 17.17 -7.77
C THR A 223 -2.17 18.57 -7.23
N SER A 224 -3.25 19.36 -7.17
CA SER A 224 -3.21 20.72 -6.64
C SER A 224 -3.72 20.76 -5.20
N ALA A 225 -2.93 21.31 -4.28
CA ALA A 225 -3.32 21.48 -2.88
C ALA A 225 -4.57 22.37 -2.68
N SER A 226 -4.95 23.16 -3.69
CA SER A 226 -6.18 23.96 -3.66
C SER A 226 -7.47 23.15 -3.83
N GLU A 227 -7.37 21.93 -4.37
CA GLU A 227 -8.51 21.06 -4.69
C GLU A 227 -8.40 19.65 -4.10
N THR A 228 -7.19 19.27 -3.66
CA THR A 228 -6.86 17.95 -3.12
C THR A 228 -6.39 18.05 -1.68
N LEU A 229 -7.09 17.36 -0.78
CA LEU A 229 -6.60 17.06 0.56
C LEU A 229 -5.74 15.78 0.51
N THR A 230 -4.47 15.90 0.87
CA THR A 230 -3.58 14.75 1.06
C THR A 230 -3.36 14.53 2.55
N VAL A 231 -3.66 13.33 3.04
CA VAL A 231 -3.43 12.92 4.43
C VAL A 231 -2.38 11.82 4.43
N VAL A 232 -1.31 11.97 5.22
CA VAL A 232 -0.31 10.93 5.48
C VAL A 232 -0.46 10.48 6.93
N THR A 233 -0.66 9.19 7.17
CA THR A 233 -0.80 8.63 8.53
C THR A 233 -0.25 7.21 8.63
N ALA A 234 -0.17 6.70 9.84
CA ALA A 234 -0.05 5.29 10.16
C ALA A 234 -1.34 4.77 10.82
N ASP A 235 -1.56 3.47 10.79
CA ASP A 235 -2.62 2.77 11.51
C ASP A 235 -2.20 2.34 12.94
N HIS A 236 -0.96 1.89 13.14
CA HIS A 236 -0.33 1.63 14.44
C HIS A 236 1.19 1.86 14.42
N SER A 237 1.94 1.55 15.48
CA SER A 237 3.41 1.64 15.51
C SER A 237 4.05 0.25 15.67
N HIS A 238 5.38 0.16 15.64
CA HIS A 238 6.15 -1.01 16.06
C HIS A 238 7.10 -0.67 17.21
N VAL A 239 7.64 -1.70 17.87
CA VAL A 239 8.68 -1.56 18.90
C VAL A 239 10.08 -1.26 18.33
N PHE A 240 10.14 -0.64 17.15
CA PHE A 240 11.38 -0.22 16.54
C PHE A 240 11.93 1.00 17.28
N THR A 241 13.13 0.88 17.80
CA THR A 241 13.87 1.98 18.43
C THR A 241 15.19 2.19 17.70
N PHE A 242 15.50 3.44 17.38
CA PHE A 242 16.76 3.82 16.79
C PHE A 242 17.64 4.47 17.86
N GLY A 243 18.64 3.73 18.35
CA GLY A 243 19.45 4.01 19.55
C GLY A 243 20.97 3.81 19.35
N GLY A 244 21.80 4.17 20.33
CA GLY A 244 23.22 3.80 20.46
C GLY A 244 24.18 4.86 21.04
N GLU A 245 25.47 4.54 21.09
CA GLU A 245 26.52 5.36 21.71
C GLU A 245 27.65 5.70 20.71
N ASN A 246 28.11 6.95 20.74
CA ASN A 246 29.45 7.40 20.28
C ASN A 246 30.06 6.74 19.02
N THR A 247 29.26 6.50 17.96
CA THR A 247 29.80 5.95 16.71
C THR A 247 30.43 7.05 15.85
N PRO A 248 31.70 6.94 15.41
CA PRO A 248 32.33 7.94 14.54
C PRO A 248 31.63 8.09 13.18
N ARG A 249 31.72 9.27 12.56
CA ARG A 249 31.16 9.56 11.24
C ARG A 249 31.83 8.70 10.16
N GLY A 250 31.04 8.08 9.27
CA GLY A 250 31.55 7.44 8.04
C GLY A 250 31.36 5.92 7.92
N HIS A 251 30.62 5.27 8.83
CA HIS A 251 30.36 3.83 8.77
C HIS A 251 29.08 3.49 7.96
N PRO A 252 29.12 2.51 7.03
CA PRO A 252 27.97 2.10 6.24
C PRO A 252 26.97 1.27 7.06
N VAL A 253 25.69 1.64 7.01
CA VAL A 253 24.57 1.02 7.76
C VAL A 253 24.03 -0.26 7.08
N ALA A 254 24.83 -0.91 6.23
CA ALA A 254 24.33 -1.89 5.25
C ALA A 254 24.70 -3.36 5.51
N ALA A 255 25.36 -3.71 6.63
CA ALA A 255 25.74 -5.10 6.94
C ALA A 255 25.07 -5.62 8.20
N GLY A 256 24.60 -6.86 8.15
CA GLY A 256 23.73 -7.49 9.14
C GLY A 256 24.35 -7.65 10.55
N ARG A 257 23.40 -7.83 11.48
CA ARG A 257 23.48 -7.79 12.96
C ARG A 257 23.22 -6.39 13.51
N LEU A 258 22.03 -6.26 14.10
CA LEU A 258 21.56 -5.15 14.91
C LEU A 258 22.58 -4.90 16.03
N ASP A 259 23.43 -3.89 15.83
CA ASP A 259 23.77 -2.95 16.87
C ASP A 259 24.23 -1.62 16.25
N HIS A 260 23.78 -0.53 16.86
CA HIS A 260 24.21 0.85 16.66
C HIS A 260 23.86 1.54 15.34
N ALA A 261 22.77 2.29 15.41
CA ALA A 261 22.47 3.36 14.48
C ALA A 261 22.32 4.67 15.28
N HIS A 262 23.41 5.10 15.91
CA HIS A 262 23.48 6.35 16.64
C HIS A 262 24.77 7.05 16.27
N HIS A 263 24.68 7.97 15.32
CA HIS A 263 25.43 9.23 15.25
C HIS A 263 25.67 9.64 13.80
N TYR A 264 24.58 10.04 13.13
CA TYR A 264 24.72 10.92 11.97
C TYR A 264 24.34 12.37 12.24
N ASN A 265 23.85 12.76 13.43
CA ASN A 265 23.51 14.15 13.79
C ASN A 265 23.09 15.01 12.58
N MET A 266 22.13 14.50 11.80
CA MET A 266 21.40 15.27 10.80
C MET A 266 20.04 15.65 11.37
N ALA A 267 20.01 16.06 12.63
CA ALA A 267 18.80 16.54 13.29
C ALA A 267 18.21 17.72 12.51
N GLU A 268 19.02 18.59 11.89
CA GLU A 268 18.51 19.74 11.13
C GLU A 268 17.86 19.35 9.78
N ARG A 269 18.26 18.25 9.14
CA ARG A 269 17.63 17.78 7.88
C ARG A 269 16.39 16.95 8.12
N ALA A 270 16.41 16.05 9.11
CA ALA A 270 15.23 15.29 9.50
C ALA A 270 14.18 16.16 10.21
N LEU A 271 14.61 17.13 11.04
CA LEU A 271 13.73 18.16 11.59
C LEU A 271 13.32 19.15 10.50
N GLY A 272 14.17 19.45 9.52
CA GLY A 272 13.80 20.24 8.34
C GLY A 272 12.76 19.57 7.44
N GLU A 273 12.78 18.24 7.32
CA GLU A 273 11.79 17.45 6.57
C GLU A 273 10.49 17.27 7.35
N VAL A 274 10.55 17.08 8.67
CA VAL A 274 9.37 17.04 9.55
C VAL A 274 8.74 18.43 9.73
N ILE A 275 9.55 19.49 9.86
CA ILE A 275 9.07 20.88 9.88
C ILE A 275 8.56 21.27 8.50
N SER A 276 9.21 20.87 7.39
CA SER A 276 8.68 21.08 6.03
C SER A 276 7.35 20.36 5.82
N LEU A 277 7.20 19.15 6.37
CA LEU A 277 5.93 18.41 6.36
C LEU A 277 4.88 19.09 7.25
N GLU A 278 5.24 19.57 8.44
CA GLU A 278 4.34 20.28 9.37
C GLU A 278 3.94 21.68 8.85
N GLU A 279 4.86 22.40 8.21
CA GLU A 279 4.63 23.69 7.55
C GLU A 279 3.80 23.51 6.28
N SER A 280 4.04 22.45 5.50
CA SER A 280 3.22 22.11 4.33
C SER A 280 1.81 21.68 4.72
N VAL A 281 1.67 20.89 5.80
CA VAL A 281 0.37 20.49 6.37
C VAL A 281 -0.35 21.70 6.98
N SER A 282 0.35 22.60 7.68
CA SER A 282 -0.23 23.82 8.27
C SER A 282 -0.60 24.87 7.21
N ALA A 283 0.16 24.97 6.12
CA ALA A 283 -0.16 25.81 4.97
C ALA A 283 -1.34 25.23 4.18
N ALA A 284 -1.36 23.90 3.99
CA ALA A 284 -2.50 23.20 3.40
C ALA A 284 -3.76 23.47 4.23
N LEU A 285 -3.75 23.25 5.55
CA LEU A 285 -4.86 23.50 6.48
C LEU A 285 -5.44 24.92 6.44
N LYS A 286 -4.62 25.92 6.10
CA LYS A 286 -5.06 27.33 5.96
C LYS A 286 -5.65 27.65 4.58
N MET A 287 -5.48 26.77 3.59
CA MET A 287 -5.90 26.96 2.19
C MET A 287 -7.02 26.00 1.75
N ILE A 288 -7.49 25.09 2.61
CA ILE A 288 -8.39 24.00 2.18
C ILE A 288 -9.83 24.49 1.93
N ASN A 289 -10.30 24.28 0.70
CA ASN A 289 -11.71 24.17 0.37
C ASN A 289 -12.04 22.70 0.07
N ILE A 290 -12.67 22.00 1.02
CA ILE A 290 -12.86 20.53 1.05
C ILE A 290 -13.87 19.96 0.02
N LYS A 291 -14.14 20.62 -1.10
CA LYS A 291 -15.24 20.20 -1.99
C LYS A 291 -14.85 19.07 -2.97
N ASN A 292 -13.59 18.95 -3.40
CA ASN A 292 -13.28 18.27 -4.67
C ASN A 292 -12.52 16.92 -4.55
N THR A 293 -11.38 16.79 -3.86
CA THR A 293 -10.59 15.53 -3.91
C THR A 293 -9.94 15.17 -2.55
N LEU A 294 -9.89 13.87 -2.20
CA LEU A 294 -9.23 13.34 -1.00
C LEU A 294 -8.28 12.19 -1.37
N ILE A 295 -6.99 12.36 -1.09
CA ILE A 295 -5.98 11.30 -1.15
C ILE A 295 -5.57 10.97 0.29
N VAL A 296 -5.71 9.70 0.67
CA VAL A 296 -5.22 9.20 1.95
C VAL A 296 -4.05 8.27 1.67
N VAL A 297 -2.85 8.73 1.97
CA VAL A 297 -1.66 7.89 1.98
C VAL A 297 -1.50 7.36 3.40
N THR A 298 -1.46 6.05 3.55
CA THR A 298 -1.29 5.42 4.85
C THR A 298 -0.08 4.50 4.79
N SER A 299 0.77 4.55 5.80
CA SER A 299 1.60 3.39 6.12
C SER A 299 0.76 2.44 6.97
N ASP A 300 1.07 1.15 6.88
CA ASP A 300 0.57 0.12 7.81
C ASP A 300 1.35 0.12 9.14
N HIS A 301 2.18 1.16 9.38
CA HIS A 301 2.61 1.59 10.72
C HIS A 301 3.44 2.89 10.75
N SER A 302 3.61 3.45 11.94
CA SER A 302 4.52 4.54 12.30
C SER A 302 5.79 4.00 12.95
N HIS A 303 6.87 4.78 12.86
CA HIS A 303 8.07 4.54 13.66
C HIS A 303 8.01 5.42 14.92
N THR A 304 8.10 4.81 16.10
CA THR A 304 8.34 5.57 17.34
C THR A 304 9.81 5.98 17.37
N LEU A 305 10.11 7.26 17.18
CA LEU A 305 11.46 7.80 17.27
C LEU A 305 11.67 8.45 18.64
N THR A 306 12.41 7.80 19.53
CA THR A 306 12.75 8.33 20.86
C THR A 306 14.18 8.86 20.85
N PHE A 307 14.36 10.16 21.12
CA PHE A 307 15.68 10.78 21.29
C PHE A 307 16.06 10.84 22.78
N GLY A 308 17.21 10.30 23.15
CA GLY A 308 17.79 10.45 24.49
C GLY A 308 19.31 10.35 24.48
N GLY A 309 19.99 11.14 25.32
CA GLY A 309 21.45 11.06 25.49
C GLY A 309 21.95 11.79 26.74
N MET A 310 22.94 11.20 27.44
CA MET A 310 23.73 11.84 28.50
C MET A 310 25.23 11.80 28.15
N ASN A 311 25.96 12.85 28.56
CA ASN A 311 27.38 13.09 28.24
C ASN A 311 28.33 12.14 28.99
N ASN A 312 29.36 11.60 28.31
CA ASN A 312 30.58 11.12 28.96
C ASN A 312 31.84 11.36 28.09
N PRO A 313 33.04 11.52 28.71
CA PRO A 313 34.24 12.01 28.04
C PRO A 313 35.01 10.96 27.22
N ARG A 314 35.73 11.45 26.20
CA ARG A 314 36.47 10.68 25.17
C ARG A 314 37.68 9.92 25.75
N GLY A 315 37.93 8.68 25.30
CA GLY A 315 39.26 8.06 25.45
C GLY A 315 39.38 6.54 25.62
N HIS A 316 38.32 5.73 25.48
CA HIS A 316 38.42 4.28 25.72
C HIS A 316 38.09 3.42 24.47
N PRO A 317 38.86 2.34 24.20
CA PRO A 317 38.55 1.39 23.13
C PRO A 317 37.31 0.54 23.47
N VAL A 318 36.39 0.40 22.52
CA VAL A 318 35.15 -0.40 22.65
C VAL A 318 35.37 -1.91 22.48
N LEU A 319 36.55 -2.34 22.03
CA LEU A 319 36.80 -3.76 21.70
C LEU A 319 37.48 -4.58 22.80
N GLY A 320 37.94 -3.98 23.91
CA GLY A 320 38.78 -4.68 24.88
C GLY A 320 40.15 -5.08 24.29
N GLY A 321 41.18 -5.08 25.14
CA GLY A 321 42.50 -5.60 24.80
C GLY A 321 42.58 -7.12 25.05
N SER A 322 43.41 -7.76 24.22
CA SER A 322 43.75 -9.20 24.10
C SER A 322 42.62 -10.16 23.73
#